data_AF-A0A382VVX0-F1
#
_entry.id   AF-A0A382VVX0-F1
#
_cell.length_a   1.000
_cell.length_b   1.000
_cell.length_c   1.000
_cell.angle_alpha   90.00
_cell.angle_beta   90.00
_cell.angle_gamma   90.00
#
_symmetry.space_group_name_H-M   'P 1'
#
loop_
_entity.id
_entity.type
_entity.pdbx_description
1 polymer ?
#
loop_
_entity_poly.entity_id
_entity_poly.type
_entity_poly.pdbx_seq_one_letter_code
_entity_poly.pdbx_strand_id
1 'polypeptide(L)' 'MVPEIIKSGDDAGNKMVVKYTYPDGVVIHGIGVPQAWDSPLGPTWCYVVEGEHLTLVDTGSNGTVQHLEEGLQYVG' A
#
# COMPACT_ATOMS: atom_id res chain seq x y z
N MET A 1 -2.89 -0.49 17.57
CA MET A 1 -2.99 -1.65 16.66
C MET A 1 -1.64 -1.86 16.01
N VAL A 2 -1.20 -3.11 15.90
CA VAL A 2 0.00 -3.46 15.13
C VAL A 2 -0.49 -3.93 13.76
N PRO A 3 0.03 -3.37 12.64
CA PRO A 3 -0.36 -3.85 11.32
C PRO A 3 0.12 -5.28 11.10
N GLU A 4 -0.66 -6.04 10.33
CA GLU A 4 -0.19 -7.27 9.71
C GLU A 4 0.69 -6.90 8.51
N ILE A 5 1.90 -7.45 8.43
CA ILE A 5 2.76 -7.32 7.25
C ILE A 5 2.43 -8.48 6.31
N ILE A 6 1.63 -8.23 5.28
CA ILE A 6 1.27 -9.24 4.26
C ILE A 6 2.49 -9.54 3.39
N LYS A 7 3.25 -8.50 3.05
CA LYS A 7 4.50 -8.61 2.30
C LYS A 7 5.53 -7.64 2.84
N SER A 8 6.70 -8.14 3.21
CA SER A 8 7.84 -7.30 3.57
C SER A 8 8.35 -6.49 2.37
N GLY A 9 8.70 -5.24 2.63
CA GLY A 9 9.44 -4.38 1.72
C GLY A 9 10.94 -4.36 2.03
N ASP A 10 11.65 -3.42 1.41
CA ASP A 10 13.00 -3.05 1.84
C ASP A 10 12.96 -2.19 3.12
N ASP A 11 14.13 -1.74 3.58
CA ASP A 11 14.26 -0.94 4.80
C ASP A 11 13.55 0.42 4.73
N ALA A 12 13.29 0.92 3.51
CA ALA A 12 12.53 2.15 3.28
C ALA A 12 11.01 1.89 3.17
N GLY A 13 10.57 0.62 3.14
CA GLY A 13 9.18 0.22 2.97
C GLY A 13 8.75 0.06 1.51
N ASN A 14 9.66 0.13 0.54
CA ASN A 14 9.32 -0.08 -0.87
C ASN A 14 8.81 -1.50 -1.10
N LYS A 15 7.75 -1.61 -1.89
CA LYS A 15 7.02 -2.84 -2.19
C LYS A 15 6.48 -3.55 -0.95
N MET A 16 6.38 -2.87 0.19
CA MET A 16 5.73 -3.40 1.39
C MET A 16 4.22 -3.42 1.20
N VAL A 17 3.55 -4.44 1.73
CA VAL A 17 2.09 -4.47 1.84
C VAL A 17 1.73 -4.74 3.30
N VAL A 18 0.94 -3.84 3.88
CA VAL A 18 0.47 -3.91 5.26
C VAL A 18 -1.05 -3.89 5.31
N LYS A 19 -1.62 -4.53 6.32
CA LYS A 19 -3.05 -4.52 6.59
C LYS A 19 -3.34 -4.03 8.00
N TYR A 20 -4.29 -3.12 8.08
CA TYR A 20 -4.88 -2.63 9.31
C TYR A 20 -6.32 -3.08 9.38
N THR A 21 -6.69 -3.75 10.47
CA THR A 21 -8.07 -4.12 10.77
C THR A 21 -8.52 -3.37 12.01
N TYR A 22 -9.46 -2.45 11.85
CA TYR A 22 -9.98 -1.62 12.93
C TYR A 22 -11.04 -2.37 13.75
N PRO A 23 -11.28 -2.00 15.04
CA PRO A 23 -12.24 -2.67 15.90
C PRO A 23 -13.69 -2.64 15.39
N ASP A 24 -14.02 -1.66 14.55
CA ASP A 24 -15.32 -1.52 13.88
C ASP A 24 -15.44 -2.32 12.58
N GLY A 25 -14.39 -3.08 12.22
CA GLY A 25 -14.36 -3.96 11.06
C GLY A 25 -13.82 -3.31 9.77
N VAL A 26 -13.47 -2.02 9.78
CA VAL A 26 -12.85 -1.38 8.62
C VAL A 26 -11.48 -2.00 8.36
N VAL A 27 -11.22 -2.37 7.11
CA VAL A 27 -9.92 -2.89 6.66
C VAL A 27 -9.27 -1.89 5.71
N ILE A 28 -8.01 -1.57 5.99
CA ILE A 28 -7.19 -0.71 5.13
C ILE A 28 -5.89 -1.45 4.80
N HIS A 29 -5.59 -1.55 3.52
CA HIS A 29 -4.31 -2.02 3.03
C HIS A 29 -3.44 -0.83 2.64
N GLY A 30 -2.20 -0.80 3.10
CA GLY A 30 -1.18 0.13 2.66
C GLY A 30 -0.19 -0.59 1.74
N ILE A 31 0.04 -0.01 0.56
CA ILE A 31 0.98 -0.52 -0.45
C ILE A 31 2.08 0.52 -0.64
N GLY A 32 3.31 0.17 -0.29
CA GLY A 32 4.49 1.01 -0.52
C GLY A 32 4.91 0.96 -1.99
N VAL A 33 4.53 1.95 -2.78
CA VAL A 33 4.92 2.09 -4.19
C VAL A 33 6.22 2.88 -4.30
N PRO A 34 7.30 2.31 -4.88
CA PRO A 34 8.53 3.05 -5.12
C PRO A 34 8.26 4.33 -5.92
N GLN A 35 8.91 5.44 -5.53
CA GLN A 35 8.80 6.71 -6.27
C GLN A 35 9.52 6.60 -7.62
N ALA A 36 9.07 7.39 -8.61
CA ALA A 36 9.71 7.44 -9.93
C ALA A 36 11.05 8.22 -9.94
N TRP A 37 11.40 8.87 -8.83
CA TRP A 37 12.62 9.65 -8.65
C TRP A 37 13.34 9.24 -7.36
N ASP A 38 14.63 9.55 -7.28
CA ASP A 38 15.41 9.33 -6.07
C ASP A 38 14.94 10.25 -4.94
N SER A 39 14.54 9.66 -3.82
CA SER A 39 13.82 10.35 -2.75
C SER A 39 14.19 9.76 -1.39
N PRO A 40 14.54 10.60 -0.40
CA PRO A 40 14.84 10.13 0.95
C PRO A 40 13.58 9.85 1.78
N LEU A 41 12.37 10.03 1.22
CA LEU A 41 11.11 9.99 1.95
C LEU A 41 10.45 8.60 1.98
N GLY A 42 11.07 7.59 1.36
CA GLY A 42 10.48 6.26 1.21
C GLY A 42 9.45 6.18 0.07
N PRO A 43 8.60 5.15 0.03
CA PRO A 43 7.62 4.98 -1.04
C PRO A 43 6.50 6.03 -0.98
N THR A 44 5.78 6.18 -2.09
CA THR A 44 4.40 6.70 -2.02
C THR A 44 3.52 5.58 -1.47
N TRP A 45 2.76 5.88 -0.43
CA TRP A 45 1.82 4.92 0.15
C TRP A 45 0.46 5.02 -0.55
N CYS A 46 0.11 3.98 -1.30
CA CYS A 46 -1.22 3.82 -1.87
C CYS A 46 -2.10 3.06 -0.86
N TYR A 47 -3.40 3.38 -0.80
CA TYR A 47 -4.31 2.72 0.13
C TYR A 47 -5.50 2.09 -0.57
N VAL A 48 -5.83 0.87 -0.17
CA VAL A 48 -7.12 0.23 -0.50
C VAL A 48 -7.96 0.21 0.78
N VAL A 49 -9.09 0.90 0.74
CA VAL A 49 -10.07 0.92 1.83
C VAL A 49 -11.20 -0.02 1.47
N GLU A 50 -11.42 -1.04 2.31
CA GLU A 50 -12.55 -1.96 2.20
C GLU A 50 -13.76 -1.37 2.94
N GLY A 51 -14.82 -1.10 2.18
CA GLY A 51 -16.15 -0.75 2.69
C GLY A 51 -17.23 -1.48 1.90
N GLU A 52 -18.41 -0.87 1.72
CA GLU A 52 -19.42 -1.39 0.78
C GLU A 52 -18.88 -1.49 -0.66
N HIS A 53 -17.94 -0.60 -0.99
CA HIS A 53 -17.18 -0.60 -2.23
C HIS A 53 -15.68 -0.46 -1.91
N LEU A 54 -14.84 -0.95 -2.83
CA LEU A 54 -13.41 -0.71 -2.76
C LEU A 54 -13.10 0.73 -3.17
N THR A 55 -12.29 1.41 -2.36
CA THR A 55 -11.78 2.74 -2.69
C THR A 55 -10.25 2.71 -2.72
N LEU A 56 -9.68 3.21 -3.80
CA LEU A 56 -8.24 3.32 -4.00
C LEU A 56 -7.80 4.78 -3.84
N VAL A 57 -6.78 5.02 -3.02
CA VAL A 57 -6.30 6.37 -2.65
C VAL A 57 -4.81 6.49 -2.95
N ASP A 58 -4.42 7.65 -3.50
CA ASP A 58 -3.03 8.09 -3.70
C ASP A 58 -2.18 7.12 -4.53
N THR A 59 -2.63 6.81 -5.76
CA THR A 59 -2.16 5.73 -6.66
C THR A 59 -0.73 5.85 -7.19
N GLY A 60 0.18 6.49 -6.45
CA GLY A 60 1.54 6.74 -6.86
C GLY A 60 1.66 7.85 -7.89
N SER A 61 2.83 7.90 -8.53
CA SER A 61 3.17 8.91 -9.53
C SER A 61 3.11 8.33 -10.95
N ASN A 62 3.16 9.19 -11.96
CA ASN A 62 3.20 8.71 -13.35
C ASN A 62 4.39 7.75 -13.55
N GLY A 63 4.14 6.59 -14.18
CA GLY A 63 5.14 5.55 -14.41
C GLY A 63 5.31 4.52 -13.30
N THR A 64 4.58 4.62 -12.17
CA THR A 64 4.70 3.67 -11.05
C THR A 64 3.55 2.67 -10.95
N VAL A 65 2.59 2.69 -11.88
CA VAL A 65 1.36 1.87 -11.82
C VAL A 65 1.63 0.37 -11.69
N GLN A 66 2.66 -0.15 -12.37
CA GLN A 66 3.05 -1.56 -12.30
C GLN A 66 3.38 -2.01 -10.87
N HIS A 67 3.94 -1.13 -10.03
CA HIS A 67 4.24 -1.45 -8.63
C HIS A 67 2.99 -1.46 -7.76
N LEU A 68 2.00 -0.62 -8.11
CA LEU A 68 0.69 -0.69 -7.48
C LEU A 68 -0.03 -1.98 -7.86
N GLU A 69 0.01 -2.38 -9.14
CA GLU A 69 -0.54 -3.66 -9.61
C GLU A 69 0.13 -4.85 -8.91
N GLU A 70 1.46 -4.85 -8.79
CA GLU A 70 2.21 -5.85 -7.99
C GLU A 70 1.70 -5.91 -6.54
N GLY A 71 1.48 -4.76 -5.90
CA GLY A 71 0.97 -4.71 -4.53
C GLY A 71 -0.46 -5.20 -4.39
N LEU A 72 -1.33 -4.87 -5.35
CA LEU A 72 -2.73 -5.28 -5.37
C LEU A 72 -2.91 -6.79 -5.47
N GLN A 73 -1.95 -7.54 -6.03
CA GLN A 73 -1.98 -9.01 -6.02
C GLN A 73 -1.98 -9.63 -4.62
N TYR A 74 -1.58 -8.86 -3.60
CA TYR A 74 -1.61 -9.28 -2.20
C TYR A 74 -2.86 -8.80 -1.46
N VAL A 75 -3.67 -7.96 -2.10
CA VAL A 75 -4.88 -7.35 -1.56
C VAL A 75 -6.10 -8.02 -2.21
N GLY A 76 -6.43 -9.21 -1.71
CA GLY A 76 -7.70 -9.92 -1.91
C GLY A 76 -8.28 -9.91 -3.32
#